data_AF-A0A126V2D9-F1
#
_entry.id   AF-A0A126V2D9-F1
#
_cell.length_a   1.000
_cell.length_b   1.000
_cell.length_c   1.000
_cell.angle_alpha   90.00
_cell.angle_beta   90.00
_cell.angle_gamma   90.00
#
_symmetry.space_group_name_H-M   'P 1'
#
loop_
_entity.id
_entity.type
_entity.pdbx_description
1 polymer ?
#
loop_
_entity_poly.entity_id
_entity_poly.type
_entity_poly.pdbx_seq_one_letter_code
_entity_poly.pdbx_strand_id
1 'polypeptide(L)'
;MPGLIDHPVPIGTTVECSACHNDGAADFRAIRTTPLDILGDGNTTAGIGVVISQLHDQLNAAIMTYSQEIGGGAIVYSDVAYPYFFNDLDADGIADPTEIAFPNAYKSWTPRLLKAAYNYQFVSKDKGAFAHNAHYVIQLMIDSIESLSEVAAVDATGFTRP
;
A
#
# COMPACT_ATOMS: atom_id res chain seq x y z
N MET A 1 -14.05 14.69 -17.37
CA MET A 1 -13.89 13.30 -17.85
C MET A 1 -15.08 12.50 -17.32
N PRO A 2 -15.62 11.52 -18.05
CA PRO A 2 -16.61 10.60 -17.48
C PRO A 2 -16.06 9.99 -16.18
N GLY A 3 -16.84 10.01 -15.10
CA GLY A 3 -16.44 9.47 -13.79
C GLY A 3 -15.60 10.39 -12.88
N LEU A 4 -15.38 11.65 -13.24
CA LEU A 4 -14.76 12.61 -12.33
C LEU A 4 -15.83 13.46 -11.63
N ILE A 5 -15.92 13.33 -10.31
CA ILE A 5 -16.62 14.29 -9.45
C ILE A 5 -15.61 15.38 -9.05
N ASP A 6 -15.66 16.53 -9.74
CA ASP A 6 -14.78 17.69 -9.54
C ASP A 6 -15.44 18.85 -8.79
N HIS A 7 -16.66 18.65 -8.29
CA HIS A 7 -17.46 19.65 -7.59
C HIS A 7 -18.19 19.04 -6.40
N PRO A 8 -18.61 19.84 -5.41
CA PRO A 8 -19.51 19.38 -4.37
C PRO A 8 -20.83 18.90 -4.98
N VAL A 9 -21.07 17.60 -4.92
CA VAL A 9 -22.37 17.02 -5.32
C VAL A 9 -23.37 17.32 -4.21
N PRO A 10 -24.55 17.89 -4.52
CA PRO A 10 -25.60 18.10 -3.53
C PRO A 10 -25.89 16.81 -2.77
N ILE A 11 -25.63 16.84 -1.46
CA ILE A 11 -26.03 15.79 -0.52
C ILE A 11 -27.54 15.57 -0.65
N GLY A 12 -27.95 14.33 -0.91
CA GLY A 12 -29.37 13.96 -1.12
C GLY A 12 -29.78 13.67 -2.57
N THR A 13 -28.85 13.55 -3.52
CA THR A 13 -29.12 13.04 -4.88
C THR A 13 -28.59 11.62 -5.05
N THR A 14 -29.25 10.80 -5.88
CA THR A 14 -28.82 9.43 -6.15
C THR A 14 -27.61 9.43 -7.09
N VAL A 15 -26.50 8.84 -6.65
CA VAL A 15 -25.40 8.49 -7.55
C VAL A 15 -25.75 7.16 -8.21
N GLU A 16 -25.93 7.18 -9.53
CA GLU A 16 -26.19 5.97 -10.30
C GLU A 16 -24.92 5.14 -10.47
N CYS A 17 -25.07 3.81 -10.52
CA CYS A 17 -23.93 2.89 -10.65
C CYS A 17 -23.02 3.25 -11.84
N SER A 18 -23.61 3.68 -12.96
CA SER A 18 -22.89 4.05 -14.19
C SER A 18 -22.04 5.31 -14.05
N ALA A 19 -22.22 6.12 -13.00
CA ALA A 19 -21.34 7.26 -12.75
C ALA A 19 -19.88 6.80 -12.58
N CYS A 20 -19.67 5.64 -11.95
CA CYS A 20 -18.35 5.04 -11.73
C CYS A 20 -18.12 3.78 -12.58
N HIS A 21 -19.17 2.99 -12.83
CA HIS A 21 -19.11 1.74 -13.60
C HIS A 21 -19.60 1.96 -15.04
N ASN A 22 -18.82 2.71 -15.82
CA ASN A 22 -19.07 2.96 -17.25
C ASN A 22 -17.92 2.42 -18.12
N ASP A 23 -18.08 2.51 -19.44
CA ASP A 23 -17.11 2.02 -20.43
C ASP A 23 -15.71 2.65 -20.30
N GLY A 24 -15.57 3.78 -19.60
CA GLY A 24 -14.29 4.39 -19.26
C GLY A 24 -13.51 3.66 -18.16
N ALA A 25 -14.18 2.84 -17.35
CA ALA A 25 -13.56 1.98 -16.34
C ALA A 25 -13.47 0.55 -16.87
N ALA A 26 -12.28 0.17 -17.36
CA ALA A 26 -12.03 -1.17 -17.91
C ALA A 26 -12.27 -2.31 -16.91
N ASP A 27 -12.08 -2.04 -15.61
CA ASP A 27 -12.44 -2.93 -14.49
C ASP A 27 -12.66 -2.13 -13.19
N PHE A 28 -13.05 -2.81 -12.10
CA PHE A 28 -13.35 -2.18 -10.81
C PHE A 28 -12.17 -1.41 -10.17
N ARG A 29 -10.92 -1.82 -10.43
CA ARG A 29 -9.71 -1.15 -9.93
C ARG A 29 -9.42 0.13 -10.71
N ALA A 30 -9.91 0.24 -11.94
CA ALA A 30 -9.81 1.43 -12.79
C ALA A 30 -10.77 2.55 -12.36
N ILE A 31 -11.73 2.26 -11.46
CA ILE A 31 -12.64 3.27 -10.91
C ILE A 31 -11.82 4.36 -10.21
N ARG A 32 -12.20 5.60 -10.47
CA ARG A 32 -11.58 6.77 -9.86
C ARG A 32 -12.57 7.44 -8.92
N THR A 33 -12.15 7.63 -7.67
CA THR A 33 -12.97 8.26 -6.62
C THR A 33 -12.43 9.62 -6.18
N THR A 34 -11.28 10.04 -6.73
CA THR A 34 -10.59 11.28 -6.36
C THR A 34 -9.86 11.92 -7.55
N PRO A 35 -9.74 13.26 -7.63
CA PRO A 35 -8.85 13.94 -8.56
C PRO A 35 -7.38 14.01 -8.12
N LEU A 36 -7.08 13.63 -6.89
CA LEU A 36 -5.77 13.86 -6.28
C LEU A 36 -4.69 12.98 -6.91
N ASP A 37 -3.49 13.56 -7.03
CA ASP A 37 -2.25 12.82 -7.24
C ASP A 37 -1.73 12.33 -5.88
N ILE A 38 -2.28 11.20 -5.43
CA ILE A 38 -1.95 10.65 -4.10
C ILE A 38 -0.49 10.27 -4.00
N LEU A 39 0.11 9.74 -5.08
CA LEU A 39 1.48 9.25 -5.10
C LEU A 39 2.51 10.36 -5.35
N GLY A 40 2.09 11.52 -5.84
CA GLY A 40 2.98 12.62 -6.20
C GLY A 40 3.81 12.35 -7.45
N ASP A 41 3.37 11.41 -8.30
CA ASP A 41 4.09 10.94 -9.49
C ASP A 41 3.63 11.65 -10.78
N GLY A 42 2.71 12.61 -10.66
CA GLY A 42 2.10 13.36 -11.76
C GLY A 42 0.90 12.67 -12.40
N ASN A 43 0.53 11.46 -11.98
CA ASN A 43 -0.56 10.69 -12.57
C ASN A 43 -1.89 10.84 -11.80
N THR A 44 -2.66 11.86 -12.18
CA THR A 44 -4.03 12.09 -11.65
C THR A 44 -5.11 11.22 -12.32
N THR A 45 -4.73 10.28 -13.18
CA THR A 45 -5.67 9.49 -14.00
C THR A 45 -5.73 8.01 -13.62
N ALA A 46 -4.83 7.55 -12.74
CA ALA A 46 -4.84 6.19 -12.25
C ALA A 46 -6.14 5.86 -11.51
N GLY A 47 -6.63 4.63 -11.70
CA GLY A 47 -7.72 4.08 -10.90
C GLY A 47 -7.28 3.83 -9.46
N ILE A 48 -8.22 3.89 -8.51
CA ILE A 48 -7.93 3.82 -7.09
C ILE A 48 -7.27 2.49 -6.67
N GLY A 49 -7.57 1.40 -7.37
CA GLY A 49 -6.95 0.10 -7.12
C GLY A 49 -5.51 0.00 -7.63
N VAL A 50 -5.11 0.84 -8.59
CA VAL A 50 -3.72 0.99 -9.06
C VAL A 50 -2.93 1.81 -8.05
N VAL A 51 -3.48 2.95 -7.62
CA VAL A 51 -2.89 3.81 -6.58
C VAL A 51 -2.59 3.02 -5.31
N ILE A 52 -3.55 2.23 -4.83
CA ILE A 52 -3.36 1.39 -3.63
C ILE A 52 -2.29 0.33 -3.84
N SER A 53 -2.20 -0.28 -5.03
CA SER A 53 -1.17 -1.29 -5.34
C SER A 53 0.23 -0.66 -5.29
N GLN A 54 0.41 0.49 -5.93
CA GLN A 54 1.70 1.17 -5.97
C GLN A 54 2.10 1.70 -4.59
N LEU A 55 1.14 2.21 -3.81
CA LEU A 55 1.40 2.62 -2.43
C LEU A 55 1.75 1.42 -1.53
N HIS A 56 1.15 0.26 -1.77
CA HIS A 56 1.49 -0.99 -1.08
C HIS A 56 2.91 -1.45 -1.41
N ASP A 57 3.32 -1.35 -2.69
CA ASP A 57 4.71 -1.62 -3.12
C ASP A 57 5.71 -0.68 -2.45
N GLN A 58 5.39 0.62 -2.37
CA GLN A 58 6.22 1.61 -1.67
C GLN A 58 6.32 1.33 -0.17
N LEU A 59 5.24 0.90 0.48
CA LEU A 59 5.29 0.46 1.88
C LEU A 59 6.17 -0.79 2.05
N ASN A 60 6.14 -1.75 1.12
CA ASN A 60 7.06 -2.90 1.16
C ASN A 60 8.52 -2.45 1.11
N ALA A 61 8.85 -1.55 0.16
CA ALA A 61 10.19 -1.00 0.02
C ALA A 61 10.65 -0.24 1.27
N ALA A 62 9.75 0.53 1.89
CA ALA A 62 10.02 1.23 3.15
C ALA A 62 10.30 0.24 4.31
N ILE A 63 9.53 -0.85 4.40
CA ILE A 63 9.72 -1.92 5.39
C ILE A 63 11.10 -2.57 5.22
N MET A 64 11.49 -2.92 3.98
CA MET A 64 12.79 -3.52 3.67
C MET A 64 13.94 -2.57 4.04
N THR A 65 13.85 -1.31 3.63
CA THR A 65 14.86 -0.28 3.95
C THR A 65 15.02 -0.11 5.46
N TYR A 66 13.91 0.07 6.17
CA TYR A 66 13.93 0.22 7.62
C TYR A 66 14.53 -1.00 8.32
N SER A 67 14.19 -2.22 7.90
CA SER A 67 14.68 -3.43 8.58
C SER A 67 16.19 -3.59 8.44
N GLN A 68 16.74 -3.23 7.27
CA GLN A 68 18.18 -3.25 7.00
C GLN A 68 18.94 -2.20 7.81
N GLU A 69 18.41 -0.97 7.90
CA GLU A 69 19.11 0.15 8.55
C GLU A 69 18.94 0.19 10.07
N ILE A 70 17.71 -0.04 10.55
CA ILE A 70 17.29 0.20 11.93
C ILE A 70 16.81 -1.09 12.63
N GLY A 71 16.35 -2.07 11.86
CA GLY A 71 15.96 -3.38 12.36
C GLY A 71 17.15 -4.23 12.81
N GLY A 72 16.95 -5.54 12.78
CA GLY A 72 18.02 -6.50 13.11
C GLY A 72 18.33 -7.45 11.96
N GLY A 73 18.09 -7.02 10.72
CA GLY A 73 18.36 -7.79 9.50
C GLY A 73 17.43 -7.43 8.34
N ALA A 74 17.83 -7.79 7.12
CA ALA A 74 16.97 -7.69 5.95
C ALA A 74 15.71 -8.58 6.14
N ILE A 75 14.57 -8.09 5.68
CA ILE A 75 13.26 -8.74 5.81
C ILE A 75 12.64 -8.88 4.43
N VAL A 76 11.93 -10.00 4.22
CA VAL A 76 11.13 -10.18 3.02
C VAL A 76 9.74 -10.69 3.34
N TYR A 77 8.77 -10.31 2.51
CA TYR A 77 7.37 -10.72 2.62
C TYR A 77 7.03 -11.85 1.65
N SER A 78 6.26 -12.83 2.12
CA SER A 78 5.63 -13.87 1.31
C SER A 78 4.13 -13.91 1.59
N ASP A 79 3.29 -13.92 0.55
CA ASP A 79 1.83 -14.04 0.71
C ASP A 79 1.36 -15.49 0.87
N VAL A 80 2.21 -16.47 0.52
CA VAL A 80 1.88 -17.90 0.44
C VAL A 80 2.33 -18.74 1.64
N ALA A 81 3.11 -18.20 2.57
CA ALA A 81 3.61 -18.98 3.70
C ALA A 81 3.58 -18.22 5.03
N TYR A 82 3.21 -18.94 6.09
CA TYR A 82 3.27 -18.43 7.47
C TYR A 82 4.73 -18.46 7.99
N PRO A 83 5.21 -17.41 8.69
CA PRO A 83 4.46 -16.26 9.23
C PRO A 83 4.46 -14.99 8.36
N TYR A 84 4.58 -15.15 7.04
CA TYR A 84 4.55 -14.11 6.01
C TYR A 84 5.77 -13.19 5.95
N PHE A 85 6.50 -13.02 7.05
CA PHE A 85 7.76 -12.29 7.07
C PHE A 85 8.92 -13.20 7.47
N PHE A 86 9.97 -13.20 6.65
CA PHE A 86 11.15 -14.05 6.79
C PHE A 86 12.41 -13.19 6.77
N ASN A 87 13.52 -13.73 7.28
CA ASN A 87 14.81 -13.07 7.06
C ASN A 87 15.17 -13.23 5.59
N ASP A 88 15.50 -12.11 4.97
CA ASP A 88 16.11 -12.06 3.65
C ASP A 88 17.60 -12.33 3.83
N LEU A 89 18.04 -13.53 3.47
CA LEU A 89 19.34 -14.10 3.80
C LEU A 89 20.45 -13.58 2.87
N ASP A 90 20.10 -13.25 1.63
CA ASP A 90 21.03 -12.69 0.64
C ASP A 90 20.83 -11.19 0.37
N ALA A 91 19.81 -10.59 1.00
CA ALA A 91 19.49 -9.18 0.95
C ALA A 91 19.07 -8.68 -0.46
N ASP A 92 18.46 -9.54 -1.26
CA ASP A 92 17.98 -9.21 -2.61
C ASP A 92 16.54 -8.65 -2.64
N GLY A 93 15.82 -8.70 -1.51
CA GLY A 93 14.46 -8.23 -1.36
C GLY A 93 13.39 -9.14 -1.98
N ILE A 94 13.74 -10.37 -2.37
CA ILE A 94 12.88 -11.35 -3.04
C ILE A 94 12.67 -12.55 -2.13
N ALA A 95 11.43 -12.96 -1.91
CA ALA A 95 11.16 -14.11 -1.06
C ALA A 95 11.47 -15.41 -1.84
N ASP A 96 12.65 -15.97 -1.65
CA ASP A 96 13.05 -17.22 -2.31
C ASP A 96 12.49 -18.46 -1.58
N PRO A 97 12.15 -19.57 -2.28
CA PRO A 97 11.66 -20.79 -1.63
C PRO A 97 12.58 -21.38 -0.55
N THR A 98 13.89 -21.08 -0.57
CA THR A 98 14.84 -21.48 0.47
C THR A 98 14.74 -20.61 1.73
N GLU A 99 14.21 -19.41 1.62
CA GLU A 99 14.01 -18.46 2.73
C GLU A 99 12.61 -18.55 3.33
N ILE A 100 11.61 -18.88 2.51
CA ILE A 100 10.20 -19.03 2.90
C ILE A 100 10.00 -20.34 3.67
N ALA A 101 10.61 -20.43 4.84
CA ALA A 101 10.53 -21.57 5.73
C ALA A 101 10.32 -21.11 7.17
N PHE A 102 9.42 -21.77 7.91
CA PHE A 102 9.11 -21.40 9.30
C PHE A 102 10.35 -21.23 10.21
N PRO A 103 11.40 -22.07 10.11
CA PRO A 103 12.64 -21.84 10.87
C PRO A 103 13.31 -20.48 10.60
N ASN A 104 13.14 -19.93 9.40
CA ASN A 104 13.66 -18.63 8.95
C ASN A 104 12.66 -17.47 9.15
N ALA A 105 11.62 -17.66 9.98
CA ALA A 105 10.73 -16.56 10.36
C ALA A 105 11.51 -15.33 10.86
N TYR A 106 11.10 -14.14 10.44
CA TYR A 106 11.70 -12.89 10.91
C TYR A 106 11.36 -12.67 12.39
N LYS A 107 12.37 -12.35 13.20
CA LYS A 107 12.25 -12.23 14.67
C LYS A 107 12.73 -10.89 15.22
N SER A 108 13.47 -10.13 14.44
CA SER A 108 14.12 -8.88 14.85
C SER A 108 13.16 -7.68 14.74
N TRP A 109 12.02 -7.77 15.41
CA TRP A 109 10.96 -6.76 15.34
C TRP A 109 11.26 -5.56 16.25
N THR A 110 11.22 -4.37 15.67
CA THR A 110 11.00 -3.13 16.45
C THR A 110 9.49 -2.85 16.53
N PRO A 111 9.01 -2.09 17.53
CA PRO A 111 7.59 -1.71 17.60
C PRO A 111 7.10 -0.98 16.34
N ARG A 112 7.98 -0.18 15.73
CA ARG A 112 7.67 0.57 14.50
C ARG A 112 7.55 -0.35 13.29
N LEU A 113 8.51 -1.24 13.10
CA LEU A 113 8.51 -2.23 12.02
C LEU A 113 7.31 -3.18 12.13
N LEU A 114 6.99 -3.65 13.33
CA LEU A 114 5.86 -4.55 13.55
C LEU A 114 4.52 -3.88 13.16
N LYS A 115 4.34 -2.60 13.50
CA LYS A 115 3.14 -1.84 13.12
C LYS A 115 3.02 -1.71 11.60
N ALA A 116 4.11 -1.33 10.91
CA ALA A 116 4.11 -1.21 9.46
C ALA A 116 3.86 -2.56 8.76
N ALA A 117 4.52 -3.63 9.22
CA ALA A 117 4.35 -4.99 8.70
C ALA A 117 2.92 -5.52 8.88
N TYR A 118 2.29 -5.25 10.02
CA TYR A 118 0.87 -5.57 10.25
C TYR A 118 -0.03 -4.83 9.25
N ASN A 119 0.17 -3.52 9.08
CA ASN A 119 -0.62 -2.71 8.15
C ASN A 119 -0.44 -3.17 6.69
N TYR A 120 0.80 -3.49 6.30
CA TYR A 120 1.12 -4.07 5.00
C TYR A 120 0.37 -5.39 4.78
N GLN A 121 0.38 -6.29 5.76
CA GLN A 121 -0.31 -7.57 5.66
C GLN A 121 -1.83 -7.39 5.65
N PHE A 122 -2.39 -6.47 6.43
CA PHE A 122 -3.82 -6.15 6.41
C PHE A 122 -4.28 -5.78 5.00
N VAL A 123 -3.57 -4.86 4.33
CA VAL A 123 -3.88 -4.46 2.95
C VAL A 123 -3.68 -5.62 1.97
N SER A 124 -2.63 -6.42 2.13
CA SER A 124 -2.38 -7.60 1.29
C SER A 124 -3.51 -8.65 1.38
N LYS A 125 -4.06 -8.86 2.59
CA LYS A 125 -5.12 -9.83 2.82
C LYS A 125 -6.51 -9.30 2.44
N ASP A 126 -6.73 -7.99 2.45
CA ASP A 126 -7.92 -7.36 1.86
C ASP A 126 -7.69 -6.94 0.41
N LYS A 127 -7.76 -7.90 -0.52
CA LYS A 127 -7.66 -7.63 -1.97
C LYS A 127 -8.72 -6.65 -2.50
N GLY A 128 -9.81 -6.47 -1.75
CA GLY A 128 -10.93 -5.57 -2.05
C GLY A 128 -10.85 -4.22 -1.34
N ALA A 129 -9.77 -3.92 -0.61
CA ALA A 129 -9.61 -2.69 0.18
C ALA A 129 -9.87 -1.40 -0.62
N PHE A 130 -9.53 -1.42 -1.92
CA PHE A 130 -9.79 -0.32 -2.86
C PHE A 130 -11.28 0.00 -3.04
N ALA A 131 -12.17 -0.95 -2.79
CA ALA A 131 -13.61 -0.77 -2.84
C ALA A 131 -14.22 -0.65 -1.42
N HIS A 132 -13.69 -1.41 -0.46
CA HIS A 132 -14.23 -1.42 0.91
C HIS A 132 -14.02 -0.09 1.63
N ASN A 133 -12.80 0.46 1.59
CA ASN A 133 -12.46 1.74 2.21
C ASN A 133 -11.10 2.27 1.72
N ALA A 134 -11.05 2.77 0.48
CA ALA A 134 -9.82 3.25 -0.14
C ALA A 134 -9.10 4.34 0.69
N HIS A 135 -9.87 5.30 1.23
CA HIS A 135 -9.30 6.42 1.98
C HIS A 135 -8.58 5.92 3.24
N TYR A 136 -9.20 4.98 3.97
CA TYR A 136 -8.58 4.41 5.16
C TYR A 136 -7.27 3.70 4.84
N VAL A 137 -7.24 2.84 3.82
CA VAL A 137 -6.00 2.08 3.52
C VAL A 137 -4.90 2.96 2.94
N ILE A 138 -5.24 4.04 2.22
CA ILE A 138 -4.26 5.04 1.76
C ILE A 138 -3.62 5.74 2.95
N GLN A 139 -4.44 6.30 3.86
CA GLN A 139 -3.94 6.99 5.06
C GLN A 139 -3.10 6.04 5.93
N LEU A 140 -3.56 4.79 6.10
CA LEU A 140 -2.86 3.76 6.86
C LEU A 140 -1.46 3.46 6.30
N MET A 141 -1.33 3.37 4.97
CA MET A 141 -0.03 3.10 4.33
C MET A 141 0.88 4.33 4.35
N ILE A 142 0.37 5.54 4.07
CA ILE A 142 1.13 6.79 4.17
C ILE A 142 1.67 6.97 5.59
N ASP A 143 0.83 6.82 6.62
CA ASP A 143 1.25 6.94 8.02
C ASP A 143 2.31 5.90 8.41
N SER A 144 2.26 4.72 7.79
CA SER A 144 3.27 3.67 8.01
C SER A 144 4.61 4.05 7.36
N ILE A 145 4.59 4.56 6.12
CA ILE A 145 5.78 5.02 5.41
C ILE A 145 6.42 6.21 6.13
N GLU A 146 5.63 7.23 6.48
CA GLU A 146 6.10 8.42 7.21
C GLU A 146 6.73 8.02 8.55
N SER A 147 6.05 7.14 9.31
CA SER A 147 6.60 6.63 10.57
C SER A 147 7.97 5.99 10.38
N LEU A 148 8.16 5.13 9.38
CA LEU A 148 9.45 4.50 9.11
C LEU A 148 10.52 5.53 8.70
N SER A 149 10.13 6.55 7.92
CA SER A 149 11.03 7.62 7.45
C SER A 149 11.58 8.54 8.53
N GLU A 150 10.97 8.58 9.72
CA GLU A 150 11.48 9.38 10.84
C GLU A 150 12.91 9.00 11.26
N VAL A 151 13.33 7.75 10.99
CA VAL A 151 14.60 7.21 11.46
C VAL A 151 15.35 6.35 10.43
N ALA A 152 14.79 6.14 9.24
CA ALA A 152 15.41 5.39 8.14
C ALA A 152 15.40 6.22 6.85
N ALA A 153 16.27 5.90 5.89
CA ALA A 153 16.37 6.57 4.59
C ALA A 153 15.22 6.18 3.64
N VAL A 154 13.99 6.35 4.11
CA VAL A 154 12.75 6.11 3.37
C VAL A 154 12.26 7.46 2.84
N ASP A 155 11.98 7.54 1.53
CA ASP A 155 11.30 8.72 0.99
C ASP A 155 9.81 8.66 1.31
N ALA A 156 9.35 9.63 2.09
CA ALA A 156 7.93 9.81 2.44
C ALA A 156 7.38 11.14 1.91
N THR A 157 8.09 11.79 0.99
CA THR A 157 7.69 13.08 0.44
C THR A 157 6.78 12.92 -0.77
N GLY A 158 6.03 13.96 -1.13
CA GLY A 158 5.21 13.98 -2.34
C GLY A 158 3.81 13.38 -2.22
N PHE A 159 3.49 12.64 -1.15
CA PHE A 159 2.15 12.11 -0.96
C PHE A 159 1.08 13.18 -0.77
N THR A 160 -0.05 12.99 -1.45
CA THR A 160 -1.27 13.78 -1.20
C THR A 160 -2.30 12.94 -0.46
N ARG A 161 -2.75 13.45 0.69
CA ARG A 161 -3.73 12.77 1.54
C ARG A 161 -5.16 12.96 1.01
N PRO A 162 -5.98 11.88 0.90
CA PRO A 162 -7.40 11.96 0.54
C PRO A 162 -8.27 12.54 1.65
#